data_AF-A0A9D5IFN0-F1
#
_entry.id   AF-A0A9D5IFN0-F1
#
_cell.length_a   1.000
_cell.length_b   1.000
_cell.length_c   1.000
_cell.angle_alpha   90.00
_cell.angle_beta   90.00
_cell.angle_gamma   90.00
#
_symmetry.space_group_name_H-M   'P 1'
#
loop_
_entity.id
_entity.type
_entity.pdbx_description
1 polymer ?
#
loop_
_entity_poly.entity_id
_entity_poly.type
_entity_poly.pdbx_seq_one_letter_code
_entity_poly.pdbx_strand_id
1 'polypeptide(L)'
;MTPFRSETPEDLIAPACRPTVDRLQLVLDGELEANAIDTDPHPAVCAACRERIAAARLVLSVLGATEAVAVPSGLTERIVSAVREDRDSRIRRRSYAAALGIPVALAASLALIAWFTDKPQQPIAWNPQVPVEKNPEVAPAPREVAQVKPLRIGDELTKAGIALRETPKAITAPASAAPEVFAKLTNALTQPIAPMPDEMEPARSALAELPDVALSGLEPLTDTAQKAFSRLMRDVGSVSVKPKS
;
A
#
# COMPACT_ATOMS: atom_id res chain seq x y z
N MET A 1 -5.46 -12.18 -23.21
CA MET A 1 -5.10 -11.39 -22.01
C MET A 1 -5.39 -9.93 -22.34
N THR A 2 -6.61 -9.46 -22.07
CA THR A 2 -6.98 -8.05 -22.29
C THR A 2 -6.37 -7.22 -21.18
N PRO A 3 -5.70 -6.09 -21.49
CA PRO A 3 -5.15 -5.22 -20.45
C PRO A 3 -6.32 -4.68 -19.62
N PHE A 4 -6.23 -4.87 -18.30
CA PHE A 4 -7.16 -4.31 -17.34
C PHE A 4 -7.00 -2.78 -17.41
N ARG A 5 -7.87 -2.11 -18.17
CA ARG A 5 -7.97 -0.65 -18.10
C ARG A 5 -8.49 -0.33 -16.70
N SER A 6 -7.65 0.23 -15.87
CA SER A 6 -8.07 0.90 -14.65
C SER A 6 -8.88 2.12 -15.09
N GLU A 7 -10.20 1.96 -15.20
CA GLU A 7 -11.11 3.09 -15.29
C GLU A 7 -10.83 3.96 -14.07
N THR A 8 -10.33 5.16 -14.32
CA THR A 8 -10.12 6.09 -13.22
C THR A 8 -11.50 6.51 -12.70
N PRO A 9 -11.67 6.78 -11.41
CA PRO A 9 -12.96 7.23 -10.88
C PRO A 9 -13.53 8.45 -11.62
N GLU A 10 -12.66 9.23 -12.27
CA GLU A 10 -12.99 10.38 -13.12
C GLU A 10 -13.71 9.97 -14.43
N ASP A 11 -13.46 8.76 -14.94
CA ASP A 11 -14.11 8.22 -16.13
C ASP A 11 -15.59 7.86 -15.88
N LEU A 12 -16.00 7.75 -14.62
CA LEU A 12 -17.38 7.45 -14.21
C LEU A 12 -18.29 8.68 -14.18
N ILE A 13 -17.75 9.89 -14.40
CA ILE A 13 -18.52 11.14 -14.37
C ILE A 13 -19.00 11.47 -15.79
N ALA A 14 -20.32 11.39 -16.00
CA ALA A 14 -20.93 11.79 -17.26
C ALA A 14 -20.51 13.24 -17.63
N PRO A 15 -20.18 13.53 -18.91
CA PRO A 15 -19.69 14.85 -19.32
C PRO A 15 -20.59 16.02 -18.90
N ALA A 16 -21.91 15.82 -18.91
CA ALA A 16 -22.89 16.83 -18.48
C ALA A 16 -22.83 17.17 -16.98
N CYS A 17 -22.31 16.25 -16.15
CA CYS A 17 -22.17 16.43 -14.70
C CYS A 17 -20.87 17.14 -14.30
N ARG A 18 -19.90 17.26 -15.22
CA ARG A 18 -18.57 17.83 -14.90
C ARG A 18 -18.63 19.25 -14.34
N PRO A 19 -19.38 20.21 -14.92
CA PRO A 19 -19.44 21.56 -14.37
C PRO A 19 -19.93 21.62 -12.92
N THR A 20 -20.90 20.75 -12.56
CA THR A 20 -21.39 20.62 -11.19
C THR A 20 -20.33 20.05 -10.26
N VAL A 21 -19.62 19.00 -10.70
CA VAL A 21 -18.57 18.37 -9.89
C VAL A 21 -17.38 19.31 -9.69
N ASP A 22 -16.96 20.02 -10.74
CA ASP A 22 -15.87 20.99 -10.66
C ASP A 22 -16.24 22.11 -9.68
N ARG A 23 -17.47 22.64 -9.75
CA ARG A 23 -17.95 23.65 -8.80
C ARG A 23 -18.00 23.10 -7.36
N LEU A 24 -18.43 21.85 -7.19
CA LEU A 24 -18.47 21.19 -5.90
C LEU A 24 -17.06 21.06 -5.30
N GLN A 25 -16.07 20.71 -6.11
CA GLN A 25 -14.66 20.64 -5.70
C GLN A 25 -14.15 22.01 -5.26
N LEU A 26 -14.36 23.07 -6.05
CA LEU A 26 -13.96 24.42 -5.69
C LEU A 26 -14.56 24.89 -4.34
N VAL A 27 -15.79 24.49 -4.02
CA VAL A 27 -16.39 24.78 -2.71
C VAL A 27 -15.75 23.97 -1.59
N LEU A 28 -15.46 22.69 -1.82
CA LEU A 28 -14.81 21.82 -0.82
C LEU A 28 -13.34 22.22 -0.56
N ASP A 29 -12.67 22.75 -1.57
CA ASP A 29 -11.30 23.28 -1.49
C ASP A 29 -11.27 24.69 -0.86
N GLY A 30 -12.43 25.30 -0.63
CA GLY A 30 -12.56 26.64 -0.04
C GLY A 30 -12.28 27.79 -1.01
N GLU A 31 -12.22 27.52 -2.31
CA GLU A 31 -12.05 28.53 -3.37
C GLU A 31 -13.36 29.24 -3.73
N LEU A 32 -14.51 28.63 -3.42
CA LEU A 32 -15.85 29.23 -3.56
C LEU A 32 -16.65 29.14 -2.26
N GLU A 33 -17.55 30.10 -2.06
CA GLU A 33 -18.51 30.08 -0.96
C GLU A 33 -19.50 28.90 -1.08
N ALA A 34 -20.00 28.39 0.06
CA ALA A 34 -20.93 27.26 0.08
C ALA A 34 -22.25 27.52 -0.69
N ASN A 35 -22.68 28.78 -0.76
CA ASN A 35 -23.86 29.22 -1.52
C ASN A 35 -23.70 29.04 -3.04
N ALA A 36 -22.47 28.90 -3.55
CA ALA A 36 -22.22 28.73 -4.97
C ALA A 36 -22.82 27.43 -5.52
N ILE A 37 -22.96 26.40 -4.67
CA ILE A 37 -23.60 25.13 -5.02
C ILE A 37 -25.07 25.36 -5.43
N ASP A 38 -25.76 26.30 -4.77
CA ASP A 38 -27.19 26.55 -4.99
C ASP A 38 -27.49 27.26 -6.32
N THR A 39 -26.46 27.85 -6.92
CA THR A 39 -26.57 28.52 -8.23
C THR A 39 -26.54 27.55 -9.41
N ASP A 40 -26.26 26.26 -9.18
CA ASP A 40 -26.24 25.26 -10.25
C ASP A 40 -27.65 24.72 -10.54
N PRO A 41 -28.18 24.89 -11.78
CA PRO A 41 -29.48 24.32 -12.15
C PRO A 41 -29.43 22.80 -12.41
N HIS A 42 -28.26 22.22 -12.66
CA HIS A 42 -28.13 20.81 -13.07
C HIS A 42 -28.67 19.77 -12.06
N PRO A 43 -28.53 19.94 -10.74
CA PRO A 43 -29.09 19.02 -9.74
C PRO A 43 -30.63 18.92 -9.82
N ALA A 44 -31.33 19.93 -10.35
CA ALA A 44 -32.77 19.84 -10.56
C ALA A 44 -33.14 18.68 -11.51
N VAL A 45 -32.28 18.40 -12.50
CA VAL A 45 -32.52 17.38 -13.54
C VAL A 45 -31.70 16.09 -13.35
N CYS A 46 -30.63 16.11 -12.55
CA CYS A 46 -29.72 14.96 -12.38
C CYS A 46 -29.70 14.43 -10.95
N ALA A 47 -30.26 13.23 -10.74
CA ALA A 47 -30.31 12.57 -9.42
C ALA A 47 -28.93 12.34 -8.80
N ALA A 48 -27.96 11.88 -9.62
CA ALA A 48 -26.60 11.62 -9.15
C ALA A 48 -25.88 12.90 -8.69
N CYS A 49 -26.16 14.05 -9.29
CA CYS A 49 -25.60 15.33 -8.82
C CYS A 49 -26.30 15.84 -7.56
N ARG A 50 -27.60 15.57 -7.38
CA ARG A 50 -28.28 15.86 -6.09
C ARG A 50 -27.66 15.10 -4.94
N GLU A 51 -27.40 13.81 -5.12
CA GLU A 51 -26.79 12.98 -4.08
C GLU A 51 -25.38 13.47 -3.71
N ARG A 52 -24.56 13.81 -4.70
CA ARG A 52 -23.22 14.39 -4.47
C ARG A 52 -23.28 15.69 -3.68
N ILE A 53 -24.22 16.59 -4.02
CA ILE A 53 -24.41 17.85 -3.31
C ILE A 53 -24.91 17.62 -1.88
N ALA A 54 -25.85 16.69 -1.68
CA ALA A 54 -26.32 16.33 -0.34
C ALA A 54 -25.17 15.79 0.53
N ALA A 55 -24.32 14.93 -0.03
CA ALA A 55 -23.13 14.42 0.64
C ALA A 55 -22.12 15.55 0.97
N ALA A 56 -21.83 16.43 0.01
CA ALA A 56 -20.94 17.56 0.25
C ALA A 56 -21.46 18.52 1.32
N ARG A 57 -22.76 18.81 1.34
CA ARG A 57 -23.38 19.64 2.39
C ARG A 57 -23.25 19.00 3.78
N LEU A 58 -23.38 17.67 3.86
CA LEU A 58 -23.15 16.94 5.11
C LEU A 58 -21.69 17.06 5.56
N VAL A 59 -20.73 16.94 4.64
CA VAL A 59 -19.32 17.13 4.96
C VAL A 59 -19.06 18.56 5.43
N LEU A 60 -19.56 19.56 4.70
CA LEU A 60 -19.41 20.98 5.06
C LEU A 60 -20.08 21.32 6.39
N SER A 61 -21.22 20.70 6.74
CA SER A 61 -21.86 20.94 8.03
C SER A 61 -21.07 20.34 9.20
N VAL A 62 -20.47 19.16 9.00
CA VAL A 62 -19.59 18.54 9.99
C VAL A 62 -18.31 19.37 10.18
N LEU A 63 -17.68 19.80 9.08
CA LEU A 63 -16.48 20.63 9.13
C LEU A 63 -16.75 22.04 9.66
N GLY A 64 -17.92 22.62 9.36
CA GLY A 64 -18.32 23.92 9.88
C GLY A 64 -18.68 23.90 11.36
N ALA A 65 -19.08 22.74 11.90
CA ALA A 65 -19.41 22.58 13.32
C ALA A 65 -18.18 22.34 14.21
N THR A 66 -17.01 22.05 13.64
CA THR A 66 -15.80 21.87 14.44
C THR A 66 -15.27 23.21 14.92
N GLU A 67 -15.14 23.38 16.24
CA GLU A 67 -14.44 24.50 16.85
C GLU A 67 -13.04 24.59 16.24
N ALA A 68 -12.64 25.81 15.84
CA ALA A 68 -11.33 26.02 15.26
C ALA A 68 -10.26 25.57 16.27
N VAL A 69 -9.56 24.47 15.94
CA VAL A 69 -8.51 23.94 16.79
C VAL A 69 -7.35 24.93 16.77
N ALA A 70 -7.05 25.54 17.92
CA ALA A 70 -5.91 26.43 18.05
C ALA A 70 -4.62 25.64 17.75
N VAL A 71 -4.00 25.94 16.61
CA VAL A 71 -2.74 25.31 16.21
C VAL A 71 -1.61 25.94 17.04
N PRO A 72 -0.78 25.14 17.75
CA PRO A 72 0.36 25.68 18.48
C PRO A 72 1.30 26.48 17.56
N SER A 73 1.73 27.66 17.99
CA SER A 73 2.74 28.43 17.27
C SER A 73 4.01 27.59 17.09
N GLY A 74 4.56 27.55 15.88
CA GLY A 74 5.75 26.75 15.58
C GLY A 74 5.48 25.33 15.06
N LEU A 75 4.23 24.87 14.97
CA LEU A 75 3.92 23.52 14.49
C LEU A 75 4.42 23.33 13.05
N THR A 76 4.15 24.29 12.17
CA THR A 76 4.57 24.24 10.76
C THR A 76 6.08 24.12 10.64
N GLU A 77 6.82 24.93 11.40
CA GLU A 77 8.28 24.92 11.44
C GLU A 77 8.81 23.57 11.92
N ARG A 78 8.20 22.98 12.96
CA ARG A 78 8.56 21.65 13.47
C ARG A 78 8.29 20.54 12.45
N ILE A 79 7.16 20.59 11.75
CA ILE A 79 6.84 19.61 10.70
C ILE A 79 7.83 19.75 9.55
N VAL A 80 8.09 20.97 9.07
CA VAL A 80 9.03 21.22 7.98
C VAL A 80 10.45 20.81 8.38
N SER A 81 10.89 21.09 9.62
CA SER A 81 12.20 20.65 10.10
C SER A 81 12.29 19.13 10.17
N ALA A 82 11.27 18.46 10.69
CA ALA A 82 11.22 17.00 10.78
C ALA A 82 11.25 16.33 9.40
N VAL A 83 10.52 16.88 8.41
CA VAL A 83 10.53 16.38 7.03
C VAL A 83 11.90 16.58 6.37
N ARG A 84 12.56 17.72 6.61
CA ARG A 84 13.93 17.97 6.13
C ARG A 84 14.93 17.00 6.75
N GLU A 85 14.84 16.78 8.05
CA GLU A 85 15.70 15.84 8.77
C GLU A 85 15.49 14.40 8.28
N ASP A 86 14.24 13.95 8.07
CA ASP A 86 13.96 12.64 7.50
C ASP A 86 14.56 12.50 6.10
N ARG A 87 14.36 13.51 5.24
CA ARG A 87 14.95 13.54 3.89
C ARG A 87 16.48 13.45 3.93
N ASP A 88 17.12 14.24 4.78
CA ASP A 88 18.58 14.25 4.92
C ASP A 88 19.09 12.93 5.48
N SER A 89 18.38 12.33 6.44
CA SER A 89 18.72 11.02 7.00
C SER A 89 18.67 9.92 5.94
N ARG A 90 17.67 9.94 5.04
CA ARG A 90 17.55 8.99 3.93
C ARG A 90 18.66 9.16 2.91
N ILE A 91 19.02 10.40 2.58
CA ILE A 91 20.13 10.69 1.67
C ILE A 91 21.44 10.19 2.30
N ARG A 92 21.68 10.49 3.58
CA ARG A 92 22.87 10.01 4.31
C ARG A 92 22.94 8.48 4.35
N ARG A 93 21.84 7.80 4.69
CA ARG A 93 21.79 6.33 4.68
C ARG A 93 22.13 5.75 3.31
N ARG A 94 21.60 6.35 2.23
CA ARG A 94 21.93 5.92 0.86
C ARG A 94 23.39 6.18 0.52
N SER A 95 23.95 7.33 0.90
CA SER A 95 25.37 7.61 0.67
C SER A 95 26.27 6.69 1.48
N TYR A 96 25.93 6.38 2.73
CA TYR A 96 26.69 5.42 3.55
C TYR A 96 26.60 3.99 3.00
N ALA A 97 25.40 3.54 2.60
CA ALA A 97 25.22 2.24 1.96
C ALA A 97 26.02 2.14 0.64
N ALA A 98 26.04 3.21 -0.16
CA ALA A 98 26.86 3.25 -1.38
C ALA A 98 28.36 3.26 -1.06
N ALA A 99 28.80 4.10 -0.12
CA ALA A 99 30.20 4.24 0.26
C ALA A 99 30.79 2.95 0.85
N LEU A 100 29.99 2.20 1.63
CA LEU A 100 30.41 0.91 2.19
C LEU A 100 30.19 -0.26 1.23
N GLY A 101 29.19 -0.19 0.35
CA GLY A 101 28.89 -1.25 -0.62
C GLY A 101 29.93 -1.40 -1.73
N ILE A 102 30.49 -0.28 -2.22
CA ILE A 102 31.49 -0.28 -3.30
C ILE A 102 32.76 -1.06 -2.94
N PRO A 103 33.45 -0.82 -1.80
CA PRO A 103 34.67 -1.56 -1.48
C PRO A 103 34.40 -3.04 -1.22
N VAL A 104 33.26 -3.40 -0.61
CA VAL A 104 32.87 -4.80 -0.38
C VAL A 104 32.61 -5.50 -1.72
N ALA A 105 31.89 -4.86 -2.63
CA ALA A 105 31.66 -5.41 -3.96
C ALA A 105 32.96 -5.57 -4.75
N LEU A 106 33.88 -4.60 -4.68
CA LEU A 106 35.20 -4.70 -5.31
C LEU A 106 36.05 -5.83 -4.72
N ALA A 107 36.11 -5.94 -3.39
CA ALA A 107 36.84 -7.01 -2.72
C ALA A 107 36.30 -8.40 -3.07
N ALA A 108 34.97 -8.57 -3.07
CA ALA A 108 34.32 -9.80 -3.50
C ALA A 108 34.61 -10.13 -4.97
N SER A 109 34.62 -9.11 -5.84
CA SER A 109 34.95 -9.28 -7.27
C SER A 109 36.40 -9.74 -7.47
N LEU A 110 37.35 -9.12 -6.76
CA LEU A 110 38.76 -9.52 -6.80
C LEU A 110 38.98 -10.94 -6.23
N ALA A 111 38.28 -11.29 -5.15
CA ALA A 111 38.33 -12.64 -4.59
C ALA A 111 37.81 -13.70 -5.57
N LEU A 112 36.73 -13.40 -6.30
CA LEU A 112 36.22 -14.28 -7.37
C LEU A 112 37.25 -14.44 -8.50
N ILE A 113 37.86 -13.35 -8.97
CA ILE A 113 38.90 -13.42 -10.00
C ILE A 113 40.05 -14.30 -9.54
N ALA A 114 40.57 -14.05 -8.33
CA ALA A 114 41.66 -14.84 -7.74
C ALA A 114 41.32 -16.33 -7.70
N TRP A 115 40.10 -16.69 -7.25
CA TRP A 115 39.62 -18.07 -7.20
C TRP A 115 39.57 -18.75 -8.57
N PHE A 116 39.23 -18.03 -9.64
CA PHE A 116 39.22 -18.59 -10.99
C PHE A 116 40.59 -18.65 -11.64
N THR A 117 41.50 -17.73 -11.33
CA THR A 117 42.88 -17.75 -11.85
C THR A 117 43.76 -18.79 -11.20
N ASP A 118 43.48 -19.21 -9.96
CA ASP A 118 44.33 -20.15 -9.21
C ASP A 118 44.03 -21.62 -9.53
N LYS A 119 43.17 -21.90 -10.52
CA LYS A 119 43.08 -23.26 -11.05
C LYS A 119 44.36 -23.53 -11.84
N PRO A 120 45.26 -24.42 -11.38
CA PRO A 120 46.40 -24.80 -12.18
C PRO A 120 45.84 -25.25 -13.52
N GLN A 121 46.33 -24.64 -14.60
CA GLN A 121 46.05 -25.13 -15.95
C GLN A 121 46.50 -26.58 -15.95
N GLN A 122 45.56 -27.50 -15.74
CA GLN A 122 45.84 -28.88 -16.00
C GLN A 122 46.22 -28.91 -17.47
N PRO A 123 47.43 -29.37 -17.81
CA PRO A 123 47.82 -29.49 -19.19
C PRO A 123 46.69 -30.27 -19.84
N ILE A 124 46.05 -29.65 -20.85
CA ILE A 124 44.99 -30.29 -21.60
C ILE A 124 45.69 -31.48 -22.26
N ALA A 125 45.65 -32.62 -21.58
CA ALA A 125 46.09 -33.87 -22.14
C ALA A 125 45.13 -34.08 -23.29
N TRP A 126 45.61 -33.80 -24.50
CA TRP A 126 44.88 -34.05 -25.73
C TRP A 126 44.74 -35.55 -25.83
N ASN A 127 43.72 -36.07 -25.17
CA ASN A 127 43.34 -37.46 -25.24
C ASN A 127 42.40 -37.54 -26.43
N PRO A 128 42.83 -38.10 -27.58
CA PRO A 128 41.93 -38.39 -28.68
C PRO A 128 40.94 -39.44 -28.19
N GLN A 129 39.88 -38.99 -27.53
CA GLN A 129 38.78 -39.84 -27.14
C GLN A 129 38.06 -40.24 -28.43
N VAL A 130 38.32 -41.48 -28.82
CA VAL A 130 37.46 -42.26 -29.71
C VAL A 130 36.01 -42.05 -29.26
N PRO A 131 35.06 -41.78 -30.18
CA PRO A 131 33.67 -41.63 -29.82
C PRO A 131 33.18 -42.92 -29.17
N VAL A 132 33.08 -42.92 -27.84
CA VAL A 132 32.39 -43.99 -27.11
C VAL A 132 30.91 -43.74 -27.31
N GLU A 133 30.31 -44.60 -28.13
CA GLU A 133 28.88 -44.70 -28.35
C GLU A 133 28.19 -44.86 -26.98
N LYS A 134 27.54 -43.78 -26.54
CA LYS A 134 26.74 -43.77 -25.31
C LYS A 134 25.57 -44.71 -25.51
N ASN A 135 25.68 -45.89 -24.93
CA ASN A 135 24.55 -46.78 -24.70
C ASN A 135 23.49 -45.98 -23.91
N PRO A 136 22.25 -45.83 -24.41
CA PRO A 136 21.23 -45.03 -23.74
C PRO A 136 20.91 -45.65 -22.38
N GLU A 137 21.44 -45.02 -21.33
CA GLU A 137 21.12 -45.34 -19.95
C GLU A 137 19.64 -45.04 -19.72
N VAL A 138 18.89 -46.12 -19.52
CA VAL A 138 17.46 -46.14 -19.27
C VAL A 138 17.17 -45.23 -18.08
N ALA A 139 16.41 -44.17 -18.34
CA ALA A 139 15.99 -43.22 -17.33
C ALA A 139 15.26 -43.94 -16.19
N PRO A 140 15.65 -43.75 -14.92
CA PRO A 140 14.89 -44.29 -13.80
C PRO A 140 13.47 -43.72 -13.80
N ALA A 141 12.49 -44.59 -13.53
CA ALA A 141 11.08 -44.23 -13.53
C ALA A 141 10.83 -43.00 -12.64
N PRO A 142 10.03 -42.01 -13.10
CA PRO A 142 9.75 -40.81 -12.36
C PRO A 142 9.11 -41.15 -11.01
N ARG A 143 9.76 -40.76 -9.92
CA ARG A 143 9.16 -40.81 -8.59
C ARG A 143 8.00 -39.82 -8.56
N GLU A 144 6.83 -40.30 -8.17
CA GLU A 144 5.65 -39.47 -7.85
C GLU A 144 6.03 -38.46 -6.75
N VAL A 145 6.37 -37.24 -7.16
CA VAL A 145 6.43 -36.11 -6.25
C VAL A 145 4.97 -35.73 -5.99
N ALA A 146 4.50 -35.95 -4.76
CA ALA A 146 3.19 -35.52 -4.31
C ALA A 146 2.99 -34.05 -4.71
N GLN A 147 2.06 -33.79 -5.62
CA GLN A 147 1.74 -32.45 -6.09
C GLN A 147 1.12 -31.69 -4.92
N VAL A 148 1.97 -30.95 -4.19
CA VAL A 148 1.49 -29.92 -3.28
C VAL A 148 0.90 -28.82 -4.16
N LYS A 149 -0.43 -28.84 -4.28
CA LYS A 149 -1.20 -27.87 -5.04
C LYS A 149 -0.81 -26.47 -4.52
N PRO A 150 -0.25 -25.59 -5.36
CA PRO A 150 0.13 -24.25 -4.90
C PRO A 150 -1.13 -23.53 -4.42
N LEU A 151 -1.16 -23.17 -3.14
CA LEU A 151 -2.22 -22.37 -2.54
C LEU A 151 -2.35 -21.06 -3.32
N ARG A 152 -3.40 -20.97 -4.15
CA ARG A 152 -3.76 -19.73 -4.83
C ARG A 152 -4.48 -18.84 -3.84
N ILE A 153 -3.75 -17.85 -3.33
CA ILE A 153 -4.23 -16.80 -2.42
C ILE A 153 -5.53 -16.15 -2.94
N GLY A 154 -5.74 -16.12 -4.27
CA GLY A 154 -6.97 -15.61 -4.89
C GLY A 154 -8.23 -16.37 -4.49
N ASP A 155 -8.17 -17.69 -4.31
CA ASP A 155 -9.36 -18.49 -4.00
C ASP A 155 -9.79 -18.31 -2.53
N GLU A 156 -8.83 -18.15 -1.61
CA GLU A 156 -9.09 -17.86 -0.20
C GLU A 156 -9.60 -16.42 0.00
N LEU A 157 -9.07 -15.44 -0.75
CA LEU A 157 -9.57 -14.06 -0.71
C LEU A 157 -10.99 -13.94 -1.27
N THR A 158 -11.31 -14.72 -2.29
CA THR A 158 -12.66 -14.77 -2.86
C THR A 158 -13.64 -15.42 -1.86
N LYS A 159 -13.21 -16.46 -1.14
CA LYS A 159 -13.98 -17.04 -0.02
C LYS A 159 -14.22 -16.05 1.12
N ALA A 160 -13.21 -15.29 1.52
CA ALA A 160 -13.34 -14.26 2.55
C ALA A 160 -14.28 -13.12 2.10
N GLY A 161 -14.22 -12.72 0.83
CA GLY A 161 -15.11 -11.71 0.25
C GLY A 161 -16.58 -12.17 0.16
N ILE A 162 -16.81 -13.47 -0.11
CA ILE A 162 -18.15 -14.04 -0.11
C ILE A 162 -18.69 -14.14 1.33
N ALA A 163 -17.88 -14.55 2.31
CA ALA A 163 -18.29 -14.59 3.72
C ALA A 163 -18.66 -13.20 4.29
N LEU A 164 -17.99 -12.13 3.83
CA LEU A 164 -18.32 -10.74 4.16
C LEU A 164 -19.58 -10.22 3.46
N ARG A 165 -19.95 -10.78 2.30
CA ARG A 165 -21.20 -10.45 1.60
C ARG A 165 -22.40 -11.25 2.11
N GLU A 166 -22.17 -12.48 2.55
CA GLU A 166 -23.21 -13.37 3.06
C GLU A 166 -23.52 -13.15 4.54
N THR A 167 -22.81 -12.26 5.24
CA THR A 167 -23.18 -11.84 6.60
C THR A 167 -24.49 -11.06 6.53
N PRO A 168 -25.64 -11.65 6.90
CA PRO A 168 -26.94 -11.07 6.66
C PRO A 168 -27.29 -10.18 7.85
N LYS A 169 -26.58 -9.07 7.96
CA LYS A 169 -27.02 -7.95 8.81
C LYS A 169 -27.19 -6.74 7.91
N ALA A 170 -28.36 -6.71 7.27
CA ALA A 170 -28.86 -5.53 6.62
C ALA A 170 -28.81 -4.38 7.64
N ILE A 171 -27.91 -3.43 7.41
CA ILE A 171 -27.93 -2.12 8.07
C ILE A 171 -29.06 -1.33 7.39
N THR A 172 -30.29 -1.78 7.58
CA THR A 172 -31.52 -1.09 7.17
C THR A 172 -32.21 -0.47 8.37
N ALA A 173 -31.51 -0.37 9.51
CA ALA A 173 -31.98 0.46 10.62
C ALA A 173 -32.15 1.90 10.09
N PRO A 174 -33.31 2.54 10.36
CA PRO A 174 -33.66 3.83 9.79
C PRO A 174 -32.59 4.87 10.13
N ALA A 175 -32.38 5.84 9.23
CA ALA A 175 -31.43 6.95 9.36
C ALA A 175 -31.56 7.76 10.67
N SER A 176 -32.60 7.53 11.47
CA SER A 176 -32.77 8.05 12.83
C SER A 176 -31.84 7.43 13.88
N ALA A 177 -31.18 6.30 13.61
CA ALA A 177 -30.17 5.69 14.48
C ALA A 177 -28.73 6.11 14.13
N ALA A 178 -28.53 6.83 13.02
CA ALA A 178 -27.24 7.36 12.60
C ALA A 178 -26.55 8.26 13.66
N PRO A 179 -27.24 9.15 14.41
CA PRO A 179 -26.56 10.01 15.35
C PRO A 179 -25.96 9.25 16.54
N GLU A 180 -26.56 8.13 17.00
CA GLU A 180 -25.98 7.32 18.09
C GLU A 180 -24.76 6.54 17.63
N VAL A 181 -24.78 5.98 16.42
CA VAL A 181 -23.63 5.26 15.87
C VAL A 181 -22.48 6.23 15.62
N PHE A 182 -22.78 7.41 15.07
CA PHE A 182 -21.80 8.48 14.92
C PHE A 182 -21.28 8.96 16.27
N ALA A 183 -22.13 9.20 17.26
CA ALA A 183 -21.72 9.63 18.60
C ALA A 183 -20.83 8.60 19.29
N LYS A 184 -21.06 7.30 19.08
CA LYS A 184 -20.20 6.23 19.61
C LYS A 184 -18.84 6.18 18.89
N LEU A 185 -18.82 6.37 17.57
CA LEU A 185 -17.60 6.43 16.78
C LEU A 185 -16.76 7.67 17.08
N THR A 186 -17.39 8.85 17.18
CA THR A 186 -16.69 10.07 17.59
C THR A 186 -16.18 9.94 19.02
N ASN A 187 -16.98 9.44 19.98
CA ASN A 187 -16.46 9.21 21.33
C ASN A 187 -15.24 8.27 21.36
N ALA A 188 -15.25 7.19 20.56
CA ALA A 188 -14.13 6.27 20.48
C ALA A 188 -12.87 6.91 19.88
N LEU A 189 -13.02 7.89 18.97
CA LEU A 189 -11.92 8.59 18.32
C LEU A 189 -11.44 9.83 19.08
N THR A 190 -12.31 10.49 19.83
CA THR A 190 -11.98 11.72 20.59
C THR A 190 -11.58 11.44 22.03
N GLN A 191 -11.85 10.24 22.57
CA GLN A 191 -11.29 9.88 23.87
C GLN A 191 -9.77 9.85 23.75
N PRO A 192 -9.03 10.68 24.53
CA PRO A 192 -7.59 10.60 24.57
C PRO A 192 -7.24 9.17 24.94
N ILE A 193 -6.50 8.50 24.05
CA ILE A 193 -5.96 7.17 24.30
C ILE A 193 -5.22 7.31 25.62
N ALA A 194 -5.80 6.75 26.69
CA ALA A 194 -5.16 6.71 27.99
C ALA A 194 -3.75 6.14 27.74
N PRO A 195 -2.69 6.75 28.32
CA PRO A 195 -1.33 6.30 28.11
C PRO A 195 -1.33 4.79 28.33
N MET A 196 -1.10 4.03 27.26
CA MET A 196 -1.06 2.57 27.35
C MET A 196 -0.06 2.28 28.46
N PRO A 197 -0.45 1.55 29.52
CA PRO A 197 0.52 1.13 30.52
C PRO A 197 1.66 0.44 29.77
N ASP A 198 2.89 0.73 30.18
CA ASP A 198 4.15 0.28 29.55
C ASP A 198 4.35 -1.26 29.65
N GLU A 199 3.27 -2.00 29.89
CA GLU A 199 3.17 -3.44 29.96
C GLU A 199 2.96 -4.02 28.54
N MET A 200 3.94 -3.81 27.65
CA MET A 200 4.05 -4.59 26.41
C MET A 200 4.69 -5.97 26.63
N GLU A 201 5.20 -6.24 27.84
CA GLU A 201 5.75 -7.53 28.27
C GLU A 201 4.81 -8.73 28.03
N PRO A 202 3.52 -8.73 28.43
CA PRO A 202 2.67 -9.91 28.28
C PRO A 202 2.40 -10.28 26.81
N ALA A 203 2.34 -9.29 25.91
CA ALA A 203 2.16 -9.54 24.48
C ALA A 203 3.45 -10.10 23.83
N ARG A 204 4.63 -9.68 24.30
CA ARG A 204 5.92 -10.22 23.84
C ARG A 204 6.15 -11.65 24.32
N SER A 205 5.77 -11.95 25.56
CA SER A 205 5.84 -13.30 26.13
C SER A 205 4.88 -14.26 25.44
N ALA A 206 3.65 -13.83 25.12
CA ALA A 206 2.71 -14.64 24.36
C ALA A 206 3.16 -14.93 22.92
N LEU A 207 3.95 -14.05 22.30
CA LEU A 207 4.55 -14.27 20.98
C LEU A 207 5.78 -15.20 21.03
N ALA A 208 6.52 -15.20 22.14
CA ALA A 208 7.69 -16.04 22.35
C ALA A 208 7.32 -17.52 22.63
N GLU A 209 6.10 -17.79 23.12
CA GLU A 209 5.61 -19.14 23.41
C GLU A 209 4.98 -19.86 22.19
N LEU A 210 4.90 -19.19 21.03
CA LEU A 210 4.39 -19.83 19.83
C LEU A 210 5.40 -20.85 19.28
N PRO A 211 4.96 -22.07 18.90
CA PRO A 211 5.85 -23.09 18.36
C PRO A 211 6.49 -22.62 17.04
N ASP A 212 7.74 -23.02 16.77
CA ASP A 212 8.52 -22.62 15.58
C ASP A 212 7.79 -22.80 14.24
N VAL A 213 6.83 -23.74 14.17
CA VAL A 213 6.01 -23.99 12.99
C VAL A 213 4.94 -22.91 12.76
N ALA A 214 4.48 -22.24 13.82
CA ALA A 214 3.61 -21.06 13.72
C ALA A 214 4.42 -19.79 13.39
N LEU A 215 5.68 -19.73 13.82
CA LEU A 215 6.60 -18.62 13.52
C LEU A 215 7.12 -18.68 12.07
N SER A 216 7.25 -19.86 11.46
CA SER A 216 7.65 -19.99 10.05
C SER A 216 6.57 -19.53 9.06
N GLY A 217 5.29 -19.54 9.45
CA GLY A 217 4.20 -18.89 8.72
C GLY A 217 4.11 -17.38 8.90
N LEU A 218 4.87 -16.85 9.87
CA LEU A 218 5.04 -15.43 10.19
C LEU A 218 6.45 -14.94 9.84
N GLU A 219 7.12 -15.56 8.87
CA GLU A 219 8.24 -14.91 8.20
C GLU A 219 7.82 -13.47 7.86
N PRO A 220 8.62 -12.48 8.26
CA PRO A 220 8.10 -11.16 8.48
C PRO A 220 7.53 -10.60 7.17
N LEU A 221 6.23 -10.33 7.18
CA LEU A 221 5.50 -9.54 6.18
C LEU A 221 6.06 -8.10 6.04
N THR A 222 7.20 -7.79 6.67
CA THR A 222 7.94 -6.56 6.47
C THR A 222 8.30 -6.38 5.01
N ASP A 223 8.69 -7.44 4.31
CA ASP A 223 9.06 -7.34 2.89
C ASP A 223 7.84 -7.09 1.99
N THR A 224 6.68 -7.67 2.31
CA THR A 224 5.45 -7.43 1.54
C THR A 224 4.87 -6.04 1.83
N ALA A 225 4.85 -5.60 3.09
CA ALA A 225 4.42 -4.26 3.47
C ALA A 225 5.35 -3.18 2.93
N GLN A 226 6.67 -3.37 3.01
CA GLN A 226 7.67 -2.45 2.46
C GLN A 226 7.59 -2.39 0.92
N LYS A 227 7.32 -3.52 0.26
CA LYS A 227 7.15 -3.58 -1.20
C LYS A 227 5.81 -2.96 -1.65
N ALA A 228 4.73 -3.14 -0.88
CA ALA A 228 3.45 -2.48 -1.11
C ALA A 228 3.56 -0.95 -0.93
N PHE A 229 4.20 -0.51 0.15
CA PHE A 229 4.48 0.91 0.41
C PHE A 229 5.41 1.52 -0.67
N SER A 230 6.43 0.78 -1.10
CA SER A 230 7.32 1.23 -2.19
C SER A 230 6.59 1.35 -3.52
N ARG A 231 5.61 0.47 -3.81
CA ARG A 231 4.71 0.61 -4.96
C ARG A 231 3.81 1.83 -4.84
N LEU A 232 3.17 2.01 -3.68
CA LEU A 232 2.32 3.17 -3.41
C LEU A 232 3.06 4.49 -3.62
N MET A 233 4.27 4.62 -3.07
CA MET A 233 5.08 5.84 -3.23
C MET A 233 5.54 6.07 -4.67
N ARG A 234 5.74 4.99 -5.44
CA ARG A 234 6.07 5.08 -6.86
C ARG A 234 4.88 5.58 -7.68
N ASP A 235 3.68 5.09 -7.37
CA ASP A 235 2.46 5.48 -8.07
C ASP A 235 2.10 6.94 -7.75
N VAL A 236 2.12 7.35 -6.47
CA VAL A 236 1.85 8.73 -6.03
C VAL A 236 2.89 9.72 -6.60
N GLY A 237 4.17 9.35 -6.66
CA GLY A 237 5.23 10.22 -7.20
C GLY A 237 5.19 10.39 -8.73
N SER A 238 4.44 9.56 -9.45
CA SER A 238 4.31 9.63 -10.92
C SER A 238 3.16 10.51 -11.41
N VAL A 239 2.31 11.01 -10.51
CA VAL A 239 1.30 12.02 -10.82
C VAL A 239 1.98 13.39 -10.98
N SER A 240 2.72 13.54 -12.07
CA SER A 240 3.25 14.83 -12.53
C SER A 240 2.10 15.61 -13.14
N VAL A 241 1.54 16.56 -12.38
CA VAL A 241 0.59 17.54 -12.92
C VAL A 241 1.30 18.36 -13.98
N LYS A 242 0.96 18.13 -15.25
CA LYS A 242 1.48 18.90 -16.37
C LYS A 242 0.89 20.32 -16.28
N PRO A 243 1.69 21.38 -16.15
CA PRO A 243 1.16 22.73 -16.07
C PRO A 243 0.44 23.07 -17.38
N LYS A 244 -0.83 23.49 -17.29
CA LYS A 244 -1.55 24.09 -18.42
C LYS A 244 -0.98 25.49 -18.64
N SER A 245 -0.27 25.65 -19.74
CA SER A 245 0.10 26.94 -20.34
C SER A 245 -1.08 27.56 -21.07
#